data_AF-A0A091I761-F1
#
_entry.id   AF-A0A091I761-F1
#
_cell.length_a   1.000
_cell.length_b   1.000
_cell.length_c   1.000
_cell.angle_alpha   90.00
_cell.angle_beta   90.00
_cell.angle_gamma   90.00
#
_symmetry.space_group_name_H-M   'P 1'
#
loop_
_entity.id
_entity.type
_entity.pdbx_description
1 polymer ?
#
loop_
_entity_poly.entity_id
_entity_poly.type
_entity_poly.pdbx_seq_one_letter_code
_entity_poly.pdbx_strand_id
1 'polypeptide(L)'
;TTLVVHVSYLDGKGNLEPQGAVPSAVSTLTDDLLKYYQHVTRAVLGDDPQLMKVALQDLQTNSKIAALLPYFVYVVSGVKSVSHDLEQMNRLLHIARSLIQNPFLGLGSYVRSLIGSVLYCALEPLAASINPLNDHWTLRDYAAMLLSRVFWTHGDLVSGLYHQILLSLQKVLADPVRPLCSHYGAVVGLHALGWK
;
A
#
# COMPACT_ATOMS: atom_id res chain seq x y z
N THR A 1 -23.12 7.36 23.03
CA THR A 1 -21.75 7.16 23.57
C THR A 1 -20.82 6.92 22.41
N THR A 2 -20.04 7.92 22.04
CA THR A 2 -19.17 7.91 20.85
C THR A 2 -17.95 7.04 21.13
N LEU A 3 -17.87 5.86 20.52
CA LEU A 3 -16.72 4.97 20.63
C LEU A 3 -15.60 5.50 19.73
N VAL A 4 -14.60 6.14 20.33
CA VAL A 4 -13.34 6.46 19.67
C VAL A 4 -12.56 5.15 19.51
N VAL A 5 -12.46 4.68 18.26
CA VAL A 5 -11.71 3.44 17.96
C VAL A 5 -10.23 3.78 17.87
N HIS A 6 -9.47 3.32 18.87
CA HIS A 6 -8.01 3.32 18.83
C HIS A 6 -7.57 2.16 17.91
N VAL A 7 -6.94 2.46 16.78
CA VAL A 7 -6.38 1.44 15.88
C VAL A 7 -5.04 0.99 16.48
N SER A 8 -5.08 -0.02 17.33
CA SER A 8 -3.93 -0.49 18.12
C SER A 8 -2.82 -1.20 17.34
N TYR A 9 -2.89 -1.26 16.00
CA TYR A 9 -1.84 -1.92 15.20
C TYR A 9 -0.59 -1.07 14.97
N LEU A 10 -0.59 0.19 15.40
CA LEU A 10 0.51 1.15 15.20
C LEU A 10 1.15 1.68 16.49
N ASP A 11 0.91 1.05 17.65
CA ASP A 11 1.49 1.53 18.92
C ASP A 11 2.94 1.04 19.11
N GLY A 12 3.82 1.52 18.22
CA GLY A 12 5.26 1.53 18.43
C GLY A 12 5.67 2.89 18.99
N LYS A 13 6.02 2.94 20.28
CA LYS A 13 6.49 4.14 20.98
C LYS A 13 7.58 4.88 20.19
N GLY A 14 7.25 6.06 19.67
CA GLY A 14 8.18 7.03 19.10
C GLY A 14 7.43 8.30 18.74
N ASN A 15 7.88 9.45 19.26
CA ASN A 15 7.26 10.77 19.12
C ASN A 15 6.55 11.01 17.78
N LEU A 16 5.23 11.20 17.84
CA LEU A 16 4.38 11.47 16.68
C LEU A 16 4.07 12.97 16.59
N GLU A 17 4.65 13.63 15.59
CA GLU A 17 3.97 14.75 14.94
C GLU A 17 2.67 14.23 14.30
N PRO A 18 1.59 15.02 14.23
CA PRO A 18 0.27 14.55 13.82
C PRO A 18 0.24 14.26 12.30
N GLN A 19 0.69 13.09 11.90
CA GLN A 19 0.45 12.55 10.57
C GLN A 19 -0.99 12.07 10.48
N GLY A 20 -1.83 12.90 9.87
CA GLY A 20 -3.14 12.55 9.31
C GLY A 20 -4.04 11.74 10.24
N ALA A 21 -4.82 12.44 11.06
CA ALA A 21 -5.86 11.82 11.87
C ALA A 21 -6.66 10.78 11.05
N VAL A 22 -6.88 9.61 11.65
CA VAL A 22 -7.92 8.66 11.21
C VAL A 22 -9.15 9.50 10.85
N PRO A 23 -9.72 9.38 9.64
CA PRO A 23 -10.86 10.21 9.28
C PRO A 23 -11.91 10.10 10.39
N SER A 24 -12.45 11.24 10.82
CA SER A 24 -13.58 11.34 11.77
C SER A 24 -14.80 10.47 11.37
N ALA A 25 -14.75 9.86 10.19
CA ALA A 25 -15.67 8.89 9.60
C ALA A 25 -15.83 7.56 10.35
N VAL A 26 -14.97 7.15 11.30
CA VAL A 26 -15.22 5.89 12.05
C VAL A 26 -16.61 5.89 12.72
N SER A 27 -17.15 7.06 13.02
CA SER A 27 -18.51 7.26 13.55
C SER A 27 -19.67 6.99 12.56
N THR A 28 -19.38 6.64 11.30
CA THR A 28 -20.40 6.51 10.23
C THR A 28 -20.55 5.11 9.63
N LEU A 29 -19.74 4.14 10.04
CA LEU A 29 -19.89 2.75 9.59
C LEU A 29 -20.99 2.04 10.37
N THR A 30 -21.75 1.18 9.69
CA THR A 30 -22.63 0.23 10.37
C THR A 30 -21.81 -0.81 11.11
N ASP A 31 -22.39 -1.44 12.14
CA ASP A 31 -21.73 -2.51 12.89
C ASP A 31 -21.27 -3.66 11.99
N ASP A 32 -22.03 -3.98 10.95
CA ASP A 32 -21.68 -5.05 10.00
C ASP A 32 -20.49 -4.67 9.13
N LEU A 33 -20.42 -3.42 8.66
CA LEU A 33 -19.27 -2.92 7.89
C LEU A 33 -18.01 -2.86 8.76
N LEU A 34 -18.14 -2.44 10.02
CA LEU A 34 -17.03 -2.41 10.97
C LEU A 34 -16.53 -3.83 11.27
N LYS A 35 -17.44 -4.78 11.54
CA LYS A 35 -17.08 -6.19 11.75
C LYS A 35 -16.39 -6.76 10.51
N TYR A 36 -16.93 -6.53 9.32
CA TYR A 36 -16.31 -6.97 8.08
C TYR A 36 -14.89 -6.40 7.93
N TYR A 37 -14.72 -5.10 8.11
CA TYR A 37 -13.40 -4.44 8.04
C TYR A 37 -12.39 -5.08 9.00
N GLN A 38 -12.80 -5.33 10.25
CA GLN A 38 -11.94 -5.97 11.26
C GLN A 38 -11.57 -7.41 10.88
N HIS A 39 -12.53 -8.22 10.41
CA HIS A 39 -12.28 -9.60 10.01
C HIS A 39 -11.32 -9.68 8.82
N VAL A 40 -11.55 -8.85 7.79
CA VAL A 40 -10.68 -8.81 6.60
C VAL A 40 -9.29 -8.33 6.96
N THR A 41 -9.16 -7.26 7.75
CA THR A 41 -7.84 -6.75 8.15
C THR A 41 -7.06 -7.80 8.96
N ARG A 42 -7.73 -8.46 9.91
CA ARG A 42 -7.12 -9.55 10.69
C ARG A 42 -6.74 -10.75 9.83
N ALA A 43 -7.59 -11.12 8.88
CA ALA A 43 -7.32 -12.21 7.96
C ALA A 43 -6.10 -11.95 7.07
N VAL A 44 -5.97 -10.73 6.53
CA VAL A 44 -4.88 -10.39 5.62
C VAL A 44 -3.55 -10.20 6.37
N LEU A 45 -3.58 -9.60 7.56
CA LEU A 45 -2.38 -9.31 8.35
C LEU A 45 -1.99 -10.43 9.33
N GLY A 46 -2.77 -11.50 9.41
CA GLY A 46 -2.53 -12.64 10.30
C GLY A 46 -1.82 -13.82 9.63
N ASP A 47 -1.55 -14.86 10.41
CA ASP A 47 -0.62 -15.93 10.02
C ASP A 47 -1.24 -17.05 9.15
N ASP A 48 -2.54 -17.03 8.89
CA ASP A 48 -3.22 -18.06 8.07
C ASP A 48 -3.21 -17.68 6.57
N PRO A 49 -2.42 -18.38 5.72
CA PRO A 49 -2.31 -18.04 4.31
C PRO A 49 -3.59 -18.32 3.51
N GLN A 50 -4.40 -19.31 3.93
CA GLN A 50 -5.66 -19.61 3.25
C GLN A 50 -6.69 -18.53 3.55
N LEU A 51 -6.78 -18.13 4.82
CA LEU A 51 -7.67 -17.04 5.22
C LEU A 51 -7.26 -15.71 4.58
N MET A 52 -5.96 -15.41 4.52
CA MET A 52 -5.42 -14.26 3.78
C MET A 52 -5.87 -14.29 2.32
N LYS A 53 -5.70 -15.43 1.63
CA LYS A 53 -6.06 -15.58 0.22
C LYS A 53 -7.56 -15.34 -0.01
N VAL A 54 -8.42 -15.90 0.85
CA VAL A 54 -9.88 -15.70 0.78
C VAL A 54 -10.24 -14.22 0.99
N ALA A 55 -9.64 -13.57 1.99
CA ALA A 55 -9.91 -12.17 2.28
C ALA A 55 -9.43 -11.23 1.15
N LEU A 56 -8.27 -11.49 0.56
CA LEU A 56 -7.76 -10.71 -0.59
C LEU A 56 -8.62 -10.89 -1.83
N GLN A 57 -9.12 -12.10 -2.07
CA GLN A 57 -10.05 -12.38 -3.18
C GLN A 57 -11.38 -11.66 -2.96
N ASP A 58 -11.92 -11.68 -1.75
CA ASP A 58 -13.15 -10.95 -1.44
C ASP A 58 -12.96 -9.44 -1.63
N LEU A 59 -11.86 -8.86 -1.12
CA LEU A 59 -11.51 -7.45 -1.37
C LEU A 59 -11.45 -7.09 -2.86
N GLN A 60 -11.02 -8.02 -3.71
CA GLN A 60 -10.91 -7.80 -5.14
C GLN A 60 -12.27 -7.85 -5.87
N THR A 61 -13.27 -8.58 -5.36
CA THR A 61 -14.53 -8.81 -6.08
C THR A 61 -15.79 -8.31 -5.39
N ASN A 62 -15.71 -7.93 -4.12
CA ASN A 62 -16.87 -7.53 -3.33
C ASN A 62 -17.32 -6.12 -3.71
N SER A 63 -18.57 -5.99 -4.17
CA SER A 63 -19.17 -4.73 -4.60
C SER A 63 -19.71 -3.87 -3.44
N LYS A 64 -19.79 -4.44 -2.22
CA LYS A 64 -20.45 -3.80 -1.06
C LYS A 64 -19.48 -3.04 -0.15
N ILE A 65 -18.21 -2.92 -0.54
CA ILE A 65 -17.14 -2.39 0.32
C ILE A 65 -16.72 -0.96 -0.03
N ALA A 66 -17.46 -0.26 -0.90
CA ALA A 66 -17.13 1.10 -1.31
C ALA A 66 -16.97 2.07 -0.11
N ALA A 67 -17.83 1.94 0.90
CA ALA A 67 -17.76 2.73 2.14
C ALA A 67 -16.51 2.44 2.98
N LEU A 68 -15.85 1.30 2.77
CA LEU A 68 -14.66 0.87 3.51
C LEU A 68 -13.35 1.25 2.82
N LEU A 69 -13.41 1.70 1.55
CA LEU A 69 -12.23 2.09 0.78
C LEU A 69 -11.30 3.05 1.53
N PRO A 70 -11.77 4.14 2.18
CA PRO A 70 -10.88 5.06 2.90
C PRO A 70 -10.09 4.39 4.03
N TYR A 71 -10.67 3.37 4.67
CA TYR A 71 -10.07 2.65 5.78
C TYR A 71 -9.01 1.67 5.30
N PHE A 72 -9.29 0.93 4.22
CA PHE A 72 -8.26 0.05 3.64
C PHE A 72 -7.10 0.86 3.05
N VAL A 73 -7.37 2.02 2.45
CA VAL A 73 -6.31 2.93 1.97
C VAL A 73 -5.48 3.47 3.14
N TYR A 74 -6.11 3.78 4.28
CA TYR A 74 -5.39 4.17 5.49
C TYR A 74 -4.48 3.04 6.00
N VAL A 75 -4.96 1.79 6.04
CA VAL A 75 -4.15 0.61 6.40
C VAL A 75 -2.93 0.49 5.49
N VAL A 76 -3.12 0.58 4.17
CA VAL A 76 -2.01 0.52 3.19
C VAL A 76 -1.05 1.71 3.34
N SER A 77 -1.55 2.88 3.70
CA SER A 77 -0.71 4.09 3.93
C SER A 77 0.20 3.95 5.16
N GLY A 78 -0.14 3.04 6.08
CA GLY A 78 0.67 2.70 7.25
C GLY A 78 1.98 1.96 6.95
N VAL A 79 2.29 1.65 5.68
CA VAL A 79 3.45 0.83 5.29
C VAL A 79 4.80 1.29 5.86
N LYS A 80 4.98 2.59 6.11
CA LYS A 80 6.22 3.14 6.69
C LYS A 80 6.47 2.65 8.12
N SER A 81 5.40 2.42 8.90
CA SER A 81 5.48 1.96 10.28
C SER A 81 5.97 0.52 10.41
N VAL A 82 5.75 -0.29 9.37
CA VAL A 82 6.16 -1.71 9.28
C VAL A 82 7.38 -1.91 8.39
N SER A 83 8.20 -0.87 8.18
CA SER A 83 9.38 -0.94 7.31
C SER A 83 10.46 -1.96 7.74
N HIS A 84 10.34 -2.51 8.93
CA HIS A 84 11.18 -3.56 9.49
C HIS A 84 10.65 -4.98 9.21
N ASP A 85 9.41 -5.11 8.73
CA ASP A 85 8.70 -6.37 8.52
C ASP A 85 8.29 -6.52 7.05
N LEU A 86 9.11 -7.26 6.29
CA LEU A 86 8.87 -7.47 4.85
C LEU A 86 7.57 -8.20 4.57
N GLU A 87 7.16 -9.10 5.47
CA GLU A 87 5.95 -9.90 5.28
C GLU A 87 4.71 -9.02 5.41
N GLN A 88 4.66 -8.17 6.45
CA GLN A 88 3.58 -7.20 6.63
C GLN A 88 3.56 -6.18 5.49
N MET A 89 4.70 -5.67 5.05
CA MET A 89 4.77 -4.79 3.87
C MET A 89 4.19 -5.48 2.62
N ASN A 90 4.55 -6.74 2.38
CA ASN A 90 4.04 -7.49 1.24
C ASN A 90 2.51 -7.69 1.32
N ARG A 91 1.98 -7.99 2.52
CA ARG A 91 0.53 -8.10 2.77
C ARG A 91 -0.19 -6.79 2.49
N LEU A 92 0.38 -5.64 2.88
CA LEU A 92 -0.17 -4.32 2.55
C LEU A 92 -0.20 -4.06 1.03
N LEU A 93 0.85 -4.46 0.30
CA LEU A 93 0.85 -4.35 -1.16
C LEU A 93 -0.17 -5.30 -1.82
N HIS A 94 -0.47 -6.45 -1.21
CA HIS A 94 -1.57 -7.31 -1.66
C HIS A 94 -2.94 -6.65 -1.44
N ILE A 95 -3.17 -5.98 -0.31
CA ILE A 95 -4.39 -5.17 -0.11
C ILE A 95 -4.49 -4.10 -1.20
N ALA A 96 -3.41 -3.34 -1.42
CA ALA A 96 -3.38 -2.31 -2.47
C ALA A 96 -3.76 -2.88 -3.83
N ARG A 97 -3.15 -4.01 -4.22
CA ARG A 97 -3.48 -4.72 -5.46
C ARG A 97 -4.96 -5.12 -5.53
N SER A 98 -5.52 -5.73 -4.48
CA SER A 98 -6.93 -6.14 -4.47
C SER A 98 -7.86 -4.94 -4.64
N LEU A 99 -7.58 -3.81 -3.98
CA LEU A 99 -8.37 -2.59 -4.13
C LEU A 99 -8.27 -2.01 -5.56
N ILE A 100 -7.06 -1.97 -6.12
CA ILE A 100 -6.81 -1.49 -7.49
C ILE A 100 -7.55 -2.34 -8.53
N GLN A 101 -7.65 -3.64 -8.28
CA GLN A 101 -8.28 -4.59 -9.20
C GLN A 101 -9.80 -4.69 -9.04
N ASN A 102 -10.38 -4.08 -8.02
CA ASN A 102 -11.81 -4.18 -7.77
C ASN A 102 -12.60 -3.20 -8.68
N PRO A 103 -13.37 -3.71 -9.65
CA PRO A 103 -14.09 -2.86 -10.61
C PRO A 103 -15.25 -2.07 -9.99
N PHE A 104 -15.66 -2.42 -8.77
CA PHE A 104 -16.74 -1.75 -8.04
C PHE A 104 -16.23 -0.58 -7.18
N LEU A 105 -14.92 -0.33 -7.14
CA LEU A 105 -14.32 0.75 -6.36
C LEU A 105 -13.92 1.95 -7.24
N GLY A 106 -14.56 3.09 -6.99
CA GLY A 106 -14.13 4.38 -7.52
C GLY A 106 -12.93 4.92 -6.74
N LEU A 107 -11.71 4.61 -7.19
CA LEU A 107 -10.49 4.97 -6.43
C LEU A 107 -10.19 6.48 -6.40
N GLY A 108 -10.53 7.23 -7.44
CA GLY A 108 -10.38 8.70 -7.47
C GLY A 108 -9.01 9.19 -6.97
N SER A 109 -9.02 10.03 -5.92
CA SER A 109 -7.80 10.58 -5.31
C SER A 109 -6.99 9.55 -4.49
N TYR A 110 -7.60 8.44 -4.07
CA TYR A 110 -6.92 7.39 -3.29
C TYR A 110 -5.80 6.70 -4.08
N VAL A 111 -5.86 6.71 -5.41
CA VAL A 111 -4.80 6.15 -6.28
C VAL A 111 -3.43 6.74 -5.95
N ARG A 112 -3.35 8.05 -5.66
CA ARG A 112 -2.07 8.70 -5.32
C ARG A 112 -1.51 8.23 -3.98
N SER A 113 -2.37 7.99 -2.99
CA SER A 113 -1.98 7.45 -1.68
C SER A 113 -1.48 6.01 -1.82
N LEU A 114 -2.20 5.16 -2.56
CA LEU A 114 -1.77 3.79 -2.84
C LEU A 114 -0.43 3.74 -3.57
N ILE A 115 -0.24 4.58 -4.60
CA ILE A 115 1.05 4.70 -5.29
C ILE A 115 2.16 5.17 -4.35
N GLY A 116 1.87 6.08 -3.42
CA GLY A 116 2.84 6.50 -2.40
C GLY A 116 3.37 5.31 -1.60
N SER A 117 2.49 4.40 -1.18
CA SER A 117 2.90 3.18 -0.47
C SER A 117 3.67 2.19 -1.36
N VAL A 118 3.26 2.04 -2.63
CA VAL A 118 3.96 1.18 -3.60
C VAL A 118 5.37 1.71 -3.88
N LEU A 119 5.50 3.01 -4.16
CA LEU A 119 6.78 3.68 -4.38
C LEU A 119 7.67 3.62 -3.14
N TYR A 120 7.11 3.74 -1.94
CA TYR A 120 7.88 3.57 -0.71
C TYR A 120 8.55 2.18 -0.66
N CYS A 121 7.79 1.12 -0.90
CA CYS A 121 8.31 -0.25 -0.91
C CYS A 121 9.36 -0.47 -2.02
N ALA A 122 9.14 0.15 -3.18
CA ALA A 122 10.03 0.01 -4.32
C ALA A 122 11.34 0.80 -4.13
N LEU A 123 11.30 2.01 -3.57
CA LEU A 123 12.39 3.00 -3.70
C LEU A 123 13.09 3.36 -2.40
N GLU A 124 12.45 3.24 -1.24
CA GLU A 124 13.05 3.72 0.00
C GLU A 124 13.99 2.66 0.63
N PRO A 125 15.02 3.08 1.36
CA PRO A 125 15.83 2.17 2.18
C PRO A 125 14.99 1.71 3.38
N LEU A 126 14.53 0.47 3.33
CA LEU A 126 13.66 -0.11 4.35
C LEU A 126 14.51 -0.49 5.58
N ALA A 127 13.94 -0.42 6.79
CA ALA A 127 14.64 -0.91 7.97
C ALA A 127 15.01 -2.40 7.83
N ALA A 128 14.15 -3.19 7.17
CA ALA A 128 14.44 -4.57 6.82
C ALA A 128 15.67 -4.74 5.91
N SER A 129 16.04 -3.74 5.11
CA SER A 129 17.22 -3.79 4.22
C SER A 129 18.55 -3.65 4.96
N ILE A 130 18.53 -3.33 6.26
CA ILE A 130 19.76 -3.28 7.08
C ILE A 130 20.34 -4.69 7.28
N ASN A 131 19.48 -5.71 7.39
CA ASN A 131 19.92 -7.10 7.49
C ASN A 131 20.11 -7.68 6.07
N PRO A 132 21.34 -8.06 5.67
CA PRO A 132 21.60 -8.60 4.33
C PRO A 132 20.95 -9.97 4.09
N LEU A 133 20.48 -10.67 5.13
CA LEU A 133 19.74 -11.93 4.99
C LEU A 133 18.28 -11.74 4.59
N ASN A 134 17.74 -10.53 4.73
CA ASN A 134 16.36 -10.24 4.39
C ASN A 134 16.22 -10.05 2.87
N ASP A 135 15.37 -10.87 2.23
CA ASP A 135 15.06 -10.74 0.81
C ASP A 135 14.05 -9.61 0.55
N HIS A 136 14.53 -8.38 0.67
CA HIS A 136 13.75 -7.20 0.29
C HIS A 136 13.71 -6.98 -1.23
N TRP A 137 14.41 -7.78 -2.03
CA TRP A 137 14.43 -7.67 -3.48
C TRP A 137 13.11 -8.15 -4.07
N THR A 138 12.60 -9.29 -3.59
CA THR A 138 11.28 -9.81 -3.96
C THR A 138 10.15 -8.79 -3.71
N LEU A 139 10.20 -8.06 -2.59
CA LEU A 139 9.22 -7.00 -2.31
C LEU A 139 9.31 -5.86 -3.33
N ARG A 140 10.52 -5.45 -3.73
CA ARG A 140 10.74 -4.38 -4.72
C ARG A 140 10.27 -4.79 -6.11
N ASP A 141 10.52 -6.03 -6.51
CA ASP A 141 10.01 -6.59 -7.78
C ASP A 141 8.49 -6.59 -7.81
N TYR A 142 7.85 -7.07 -6.73
CA TYR A 142 6.41 -7.06 -6.63
C TYR A 142 5.83 -5.63 -6.65
N ALA A 143 6.46 -4.70 -5.94
CA ALA A 143 6.07 -3.29 -5.95
C ALA A 143 6.20 -2.66 -7.35
N ALA A 144 7.27 -2.96 -8.10
CA ALA A 144 7.47 -2.50 -9.46
C ALA A 144 6.39 -3.04 -10.43
N MET A 145 6.06 -4.33 -10.33
CA MET A 145 4.97 -4.93 -11.12
C MET A 145 3.61 -4.29 -10.78
N LEU A 146 3.33 -4.04 -9.50
CA LEU A 146 2.12 -3.37 -9.07
C LEU A 146 2.07 -1.91 -9.57
N LEU A 147 3.19 -1.20 -9.51
CA LEU A 147 3.32 0.17 -10.02
C LEU A 147 3.02 0.23 -11.52
N SER A 148 3.56 -0.71 -12.31
CA SER A 148 3.26 -0.85 -13.74
C SER A 148 1.77 -1.10 -14.00
N ARG A 149 1.15 -1.97 -13.22
CA ARG A 149 -0.30 -2.20 -13.34
C ARG A 149 -1.09 -0.91 -13.10
N VAL A 150 -0.77 -0.16 -12.04
CA VAL A 150 -1.46 1.13 -11.78
C VAL A 150 -1.19 2.15 -12.87
N PHE A 151 0.05 2.22 -13.35
CA PHE A 151 0.45 3.09 -14.46
C PHE A 151 -0.46 2.84 -15.67
N TRP A 152 -0.62 1.59 -16.09
CA TRP A 152 -1.41 1.25 -17.27
C TRP A 152 -2.93 1.28 -17.07
N THR A 153 -3.44 1.03 -15.86
CA THR A 153 -4.89 1.02 -15.63
C THR A 153 -5.47 2.35 -15.17
N HIS A 154 -4.68 3.20 -14.51
CA HIS A 154 -5.15 4.46 -13.92
C HIS A 154 -4.36 5.70 -14.37
N GLY A 155 -3.29 5.55 -15.14
CA GLY A 155 -2.43 6.68 -15.55
C GLY A 155 -3.17 7.76 -16.32
N ASP A 156 -4.06 7.39 -17.24
CA ASP A 156 -4.90 8.33 -18.01
C ASP A 156 -6.10 8.85 -17.19
N LEU A 157 -6.54 8.09 -16.20
CA LEU A 157 -7.71 8.42 -15.38
C LEU A 157 -7.39 9.46 -14.29
N VAL A 158 -6.12 9.55 -13.88
CA VAL A 158 -5.67 10.44 -12.82
C VAL A 158 -4.65 11.42 -13.39
N SER A 159 -5.07 12.68 -13.53
CA SER A 159 -4.21 13.74 -14.06
C SER A 159 -2.87 13.81 -13.29
N GLY A 160 -1.78 13.80 -14.06
CA GLY A 160 -0.40 13.88 -13.58
C GLY A 160 0.18 12.59 -13.01
N LEU A 161 -0.55 11.47 -13.01
CA LEU A 161 -0.07 10.22 -12.39
C LEU A 161 1.16 9.65 -13.09
N TYR A 162 1.14 9.59 -14.42
CA TYR A 162 2.29 9.16 -15.22
C TYR A 162 3.54 9.98 -14.89
N HIS A 163 3.39 11.30 -14.89
CA HIS A 163 4.48 12.22 -14.61
C HIS A 163 5.01 12.03 -13.19
N GLN A 164 4.12 11.88 -12.20
CA GLN A 164 4.49 11.61 -10.81
C GLN A 164 5.34 10.34 -10.68
N ILE A 165 4.89 9.22 -11.28
CA ILE A 165 5.59 7.93 -11.21
C ILE A 165 6.98 8.04 -11.86
N LEU A 166 7.04 8.56 -13.09
CA LEU A 166 8.29 8.70 -13.83
C LEU A 166 9.28 9.62 -13.11
N LEU A 167 8.80 10.75 -12.58
CA LEU A 167 9.63 11.69 -11.84
C LEU A 167 10.19 11.07 -10.56
N SER A 168 9.41 10.25 -9.85
CA SER A 168 9.89 9.52 -8.67
C SER A 168 11.01 8.54 -9.00
N LEU A 169 10.88 7.78 -10.09
CA LEU A 169 11.91 6.84 -10.55
C LEU A 169 13.16 7.59 -11.02
N GLN A 170 12.99 8.63 -11.83
CA GLN A 170 14.08 9.46 -12.35
C GLN A 170 14.88 10.12 -11.24
N LYS A 171 14.22 10.65 -10.20
CA LYS A 171 14.88 11.27 -9.04
C LYS A 171 15.84 10.32 -8.34
N VAL A 172 15.44 9.05 -8.19
CA VAL A 172 16.31 8.03 -7.57
C VAL A 172 17.49 7.72 -8.48
N LEU A 173 17.27 7.56 -9.78
CA LEU A 173 18.36 7.25 -10.72
C LEU A 173 19.36 8.39 -10.90
N ALA A 174 18.91 9.63 -10.77
CA ALA A 174 19.75 10.82 -10.91
C ALA A 174 20.55 11.17 -9.63
N ASP A 175 20.23 10.54 -8.50
CA ASP A 175 20.85 10.81 -7.21
C ASP A 175 21.95 9.78 -6.90
N PRO A 176 23.24 10.08 -7.09
CA PRO A 176 24.32 9.12 -6.93
C PRO A 176 24.59 8.73 -5.47
N VAL A 177 24.01 9.44 -4.49
CA VAL A 177 24.19 9.10 -3.06
C VAL A 177 23.08 8.21 -2.52
N ARG A 178 22.05 7.90 -3.32
CA ARG A 178 21.01 6.94 -2.94
C ARG A 178 21.60 5.53 -2.82
N PRO A 179 21.10 4.71 -1.87
CA PRO A 179 21.54 3.32 -1.75
C PRO A 179 21.24 2.48 -3.01
N LEU A 180 22.06 1.46 -3.26
CA LEU A 180 21.88 0.56 -4.42
C LEU A 180 20.50 -0.12 -4.46
N CYS A 181 19.90 -0.40 -3.30
CA CYS A 181 18.56 -0.98 -3.24
C CYS A 181 17.48 -0.03 -3.78
N SER A 182 17.64 1.28 -3.57
CA SER A 182 16.79 2.31 -4.17
C SER A 182 16.97 2.35 -5.69
N HIS A 183 18.21 2.36 -6.16
CA HIS A 183 18.51 2.33 -7.60
C HIS A 183 17.96 1.08 -8.28
N TYR A 184 18.15 -0.09 -7.68
CA TYR A 184 17.57 -1.35 -8.16
C TYR A 184 16.06 -1.20 -8.31
N GLY A 185 15.37 -0.74 -7.25
CA GLY A 185 13.93 -0.50 -7.28
C GLY A 185 13.48 0.44 -8.39
N ALA A 186 14.24 1.50 -8.66
CA ALA A 186 13.96 2.43 -9.73
C ALA A 186 14.17 1.79 -11.13
N VAL A 187 15.22 0.99 -11.30
CA VAL A 187 15.51 0.26 -12.55
C VAL A 187 14.42 -0.77 -12.83
N VAL A 188 14.09 -1.64 -11.88
CA VAL A 188 13.03 -2.64 -12.06
C VAL A 188 11.66 -1.98 -12.24
N GLY A 189 11.44 -0.85 -11.55
CA GLY A 189 10.27 0.01 -11.74
C GLY A 189 10.12 0.47 -13.19
N LEU A 190 11.14 1.14 -13.74
CA LEU A 190 11.15 1.59 -15.14
C LEU A 190 11.01 0.42 -16.12
N HIS A 191 11.74 -0.67 -15.89
CA HIS A 191 11.64 -1.87 -16.71
C HIS A 191 10.20 -2.41 -16.74
N ALA A 192 9.54 -2.47 -15.58
CA ALA A 192 8.16 -2.94 -15.48
C ALA A 192 7.16 -2.01 -16.18
N LEU A 193 7.40 -0.70 -16.25
CA LEU A 193 6.56 0.22 -17.02
C LEU A 193 6.61 -0.12 -18.53
N GLY A 194 7.76 -0.59 -19.01
CA GLY A 194 7.98 -0.95 -20.41
C GLY A 194 8.27 0.26 -21.31
N TRP A 195 8.50 -0.03 -22.59
CA TRP A 195 8.70 0.96 -23.64
C TRP A 195 7.47 0.96 -24.57
N LYS A 196 6.99 2.16 -24.96
CA LYS A 196 6.06 2.32 -26.08
C LYS A 196 6.80 2.93 -27.26
#